data_AF-A0A960D6K7-F1
#
_entry.id   AF-A0A960D6K7-F1
#
_cell.length_a   1.000
_cell.length_b   1.000
_cell.length_c   1.000
_cell.angle_alpha   90.00
_cell.angle_beta   90.00
_cell.angle_gamma   90.00
#
_symmetry.space_group_name_H-M   'P 1'
#
loop_
_entity.id
_entity.type
_entity.pdbx_description
1 polymer ?
#
loop_
_entity_poly.entity_id
_entity_poly.type
_entity_poly.pdbx_seq_one_letter_code
_entity_poly.pdbx_strand_id
1 'polypeptide(L)'
;MTGGRAFDADALRARYARERERRLRPDGIAQYVEIAGEFAGFAADPWAGAPAARAPLTDEVDVAVIGAGFGGLLTGARLRELGVAGIRLIDKAADVGGTWYWNRYPGIACDVESYVYLPLL
;
A
#
# COMPACT_ATOMS: atom_id res chain seq x y z
N MET A 1 -34.53 37.56 -6.95
CA MET A 1 -35.04 36.50 -6.06
C MET A 1 -34.47 35.16 -6.51
N THR A 2 -33.27 34.80 -6.05
CA THR A 2 -32.65 33.49 -6.33
C THR A 2 -33.16 32.50 -5.30
N GLY A 3 -34.17 31.71 -5.66
CA GLY A 3 -34.69 30.62 -4.83
C GLY A 3 -33.62 29.54 -4.67
N GLY A 4 -32.79 29.64 -3.63
CA GLY A 4 -31.91 28.57 -3.21
C GLY A 4 -32.75 27.37 -2.79
N ARG A 5 -32.62 26.24 -3.49
CA ARG A 5 -33.24 24.98 -3.03
C ARG A 5 -32.68 24.66 -1.65
N ALA A 6 -33.56 24.56 -0.66
CA ALA A 6 -33.19 24.06 0.66
C ALA A 6 -32.60 22.64 0.52
N PHE A 7 -31.51 22.38 1.23
CA PHE A 7 -30.88 21.07 1.26
C PHE A 7 -31.81 20.04 1.90
N ASP A 8 -32.09 18.94 1.19
CA ASP A 8 -32.85 17.81 1.69
C ASP A 8 -31.90 16.63 1.99
N ALA A 9 -31.61 16.44 3.27
CA ALA A 9 -30.72 15.39 3.74
C ALA A 9 -31.29 13.98 3.52
N ASP A 10 -32.61 13.82 3.61
CA ASP A 10 -33.26 12.52 3.52
C ASP A 10 -33.33 12.04 2.08
N ALA A 11 -33.60 12.94 1.13
CA ALA A 11 -33.48 12.65 -0.28
C ALA A 11 -32.04 12.24 -0.67
N LEU A 12 -31.02 12.89 -0.09
CA LEU A 12 -29.61 12.52 -0.31
C LEU A 12 -29.29 11.13 0.25
N ARG A 13 -29.71 10.83 1.49
CA ARG A 13 -29.54 9.50 2.10
C ARG A 13 -30.23 8.41 1.28
N ALA A 14 -31.45 8.67 0.80
CA ALA A 14 -32.18 7.73 -0.04
C ALA A 14 -31.47 7.48 -1.38
N ARG A 15 -30.84 8.50 -1.97
CA ARG A 15 -30.00 8.33 -3.16
C ARG A 15 -28.79 7.43 -2.87
N TYR A 16 -28.10 7.65 -1.75
CA TYR A 16 -26.95 6.82 -1.36
C TYR A 16 -27.35 5.37 -1.09
N ALA A 17 -28.49 5.13 -0.44
CA ALA A 17 -29.01 3.78 -0.21
C ALA A 17 -29.25 3.04 -1.54
N ARG A 18 -29.96 3.68 -2.49
CA ARG A 18 -30.20 3.08 -3.83
C ARG A 18 -28.91 2.79 -4.59
N GLU A 19 -27.92 3.68 -4.51
CA GLU A 19 -26.62 3.46 -5.15
C GLU A 19 -25.81 2.34 -4.49
N ARG A 20 -25.88 2.21 -3.16
CA ARG A 20 -25.30 1.08 -2.43
C ARG A 20 -25.95 -0.24 -2.83
N GLU A 21 -27.28 -0.29 -2.85
CA GLU A 21 -28.05 -1.49 -3.20
C GLU A 21 -27.66 -2.05 -4.57
N ARG A 22 -27.43 -1.19 -5.57
CA ARG A 22 -26.96 -1.60 -6.92
C ARG A 22 -25.62 -2.37 -6.92
N ARG A 23 -24.80 -2.19 -5.88
CA ARG A 23 -23.43 -2.73 -5.79
C ARG A 23 -23.30 -3.83 -4.73
N LEU A 24 -24.33 -4.07 -3.92
CA LEU A 24 -24.31 -5.15 -2.95
C LEU A 24 -24.37 -6.48 -3.68
N ARG A 25 -23.41 -7.35 -3.36
CA ARG A 25 -23.39 -8.72 -3.87
C ARG A 25 -23.42 -9.73 -2.73
N PRO A 26 -24.18 -10.83 -2.86
CA PRO A 26 -24.30 -11.84 -1.81
C PRO A 26 -23.02 -12.65 -1.60
N ASP A 27 -22.15 -12.74 -2.61
CA ASP A 27 -20.86 -13.44 -2.57
C ASP A 27 -19.73 -12.60 -1.95
N GLY A 28 -19.96 -11.32 -1.64
CA GLY A 28 -19.05 -10.50 -0.84
C GLY A 28 -17.62 -10.48 -1.39
N ILE A 29 -16.63 -10.78 -0.55
CA ILE A 29 -15.22 -10.81 -0.96
C ILE A 29 -14.88 -11.99 -1.88
N ALA A 30 -15.68 -13.06 -1.86
CA ALA A 30 -15.49 -14.23 -2.73
C ALA A 30 -15.73 -13.92 -4.21
N GLN A 31 -16.19 -12.71 -4.55
CA GLN A 31 -16.24 -12.23 -5.92
C GLN A 31 -14.86 -12.03 -6.56
N TYR A 32 -13.80 -11.89 -5.74
CA TYR A 32 -12.43 -11.72 -6.21
C TYR A 32 -11.72 -13.05 -6.30
N VAL A 33 -10.81 -13.17 -7.26
CA VAL A 33 -9.96 -14.34 -7.44
C VAL A 33 -8.55 -14.02 -6.96
N GLU A 34 -7.89 -15.03 -6.41
CA GLU A 34 -6.49 -14.92 -6.00
C GLU A 34 -5.57 -14.76 -7.21
N ILE A 35 -4.47 -14.03 -7.02
CA ILE A 35 -3.41 -13.89 -8.03
C ILE A 35 -2.51 -15.13 -7.96
N ALA A 36 -3.08 -16.26 -8.37
CA ALA A 36 -2.47 -17.58 -8.31
C ALA A 36 -2.75 -18.37 -9.60
N GLY A 37 -2.07 -19.52 -9.77
CA GLY A 37 -2.24 -20.36 -10.95
C GLY A 37 -1.93 -19.61 -12.24
N GLU A 38 -2.90 -19.55 -13.17
CA GLU A 38 -2.76 -18.81 -14.43
C GLU A 38 -2.52 -17.30 -14.22
N PHE A 39 -2.97 -16.73 -13.11
CA PHE A 39 -2.80 -15.31 -12.79
C PHE A 39 -1.50 -14.99 -12.04
N ALA A 40 -0.70 -15.99 -11.66
CA ALA A 40 0.49 -15.79 -10.83
C ALA A 40 1.49 -14.78 -11.43
N GLY A 41 1.52 -14.63 -12.75
CA GLY A 41 2.35 -13.64 -13.43
C GLY A 41 2.05 -12.19 -13.03
N PHE A 42 0.81 -11.87 -12.64
CA PHE A 42 0.45 -10.53 -12.15
C PHE A 42 1.03 -10.22 -10.76
N ALA A 43 1.49 -11.22 -10.02
CA ALA A 43 2.18 -11.05 -8.73
C ALA A 43 3.71 -11.02 -8.86
N ALA A 44 4.25 -11.13 -10.08
CA ALA A 44 5.67 -10.99 -10.34
C ALA A 44 6.11 -9.53 -10.17
N ASP A 45 7.40 -9.33 -9.89
CA ASP A 45 7.99 -8.00 -9.85
C ASP A 45 8.37 -7.53 -11.25
N PRO A 46 7.66 -6.54 -11.84
CA PRO A 46 7.95 -6.06 -13.18
C PRO A 46 9.15 -5.11 -13.21
N TRP A 47 9.61 -4.64 -12.05
CA TRP A 47 10.70 -3.67 -11.91
C TRP A 47 12.02 -4.31 -11.48
N ALA A 48 11.97 -5.56 -11.01
CA ALA A 48 13.15 -6.34 -10.70
C ALA A 48 14.03 -6.49 -11.96
N GLY A 49 15.26 -5.99 -11.87
CA GLY A 49 16.31 -6.34 -12.84
C GLY A 49 16.84 -7.75 -12.60
N ALA A 50 17.93 -8.10 -13.29
CA ALA A 50 18.67 -9.31 -12.97
C ALA A 50 19.08 -9.27 -11.48
N PRO A 51 18.78 -10.30 -10.68
CA PRO A 51 19.12 -10.31 -9.27
C PRO A 51 20.63 -10.17 -9.12
N ALA A 52 21.07 -9.21 -8.31
CA ALA A 52 22.46 -9.13 -7.92
C ALA A 52 22.83 -10.44 -7.20
N ALA A 53 23.93 -11.07 -7.61
CA ALA A 53 24.41 -12.29 -6.99
C ALA A 53 24.85 -11.98 -5.55
N ARG A 54 23.95 -12.24 -4.59
CA ARG A 54 24.18 -12.12 -3.16
C ARG A 54 23.89 -13.44 -2.48
N ALA A 55 24.75 -13.83 -1.54
CA ALA A 55 24.50 -15.02 -0.74
C ALA A 55 23.25 -14.83 0.13
N PRO A 56 22.47 -15.89 0.38
CA PRO A 56 21.41 -15.84 1.38
C PRO A 56 22.00 -15.55 2.76
N LEU A 57 21.25 -14.82 3.59
CA LEU A 57 21.60 -14.55 4.97
C LEU A 57 20.93 -15.60 5.86
N THR A 58 21.68 -16.17 6.81
CA THR A 58 21.22 -17.23 7.75
C THR A 58 21.62 -16.92 9.20
N ASP A 59 21.83 -15.63 9.49
CA ASP A 59 22.21 -15.08 10.79
C ASP A 59 21.00 -14.63 11.62
N GLU A 60 21.26 -14.37 12.90
CA GLU A 60 20.29 -13.81 13.86
C GLU A 60 20.37 -12.28 13.89
N VAL A 61 19.24 -11.63 14.16
CA VAL A 61 19.13 -10.18 14.30
C VAL A 61 18.25 -9.85 15.50
N ASP A 62 18.49 -8.68 16.11
CA ASP A 62 17.69 -8.20 17.24
C ASP A 62 16.24 -7.94 16.82
N VAL A 63 16.05 -7.34 15.63
CA VAL A 63 14.73 -7.01 15.08
C VAL A 63 14.66 -7.28 13.58
N ALA A 64 13.69 -8.13 13.20
CA ALA A 64 13.30 -8.35 11.81
C ALA A 64 12.02 -7.57 11.49
N VAL A 65 12.05 -6.74 10.45
CA VAL A 65 10.92 -5.94 9.97
C VAL A 65 10.50 -6.48 8.60
N ILE A 66 9.22 -6.83 8.45
CA ILE A 66 8.66 -7.27 7.18
C ILE A 66 8.07 -6.07 6.45
N GLY A 67 8.63 -5.76 5.28
CA GLY A 67 8.33 -4.60 4.46
C GLY A 67 9.42 -3.51 4.54
N ALA A 68 9.83 -3.01 3.39
CA ALA A 68 10.80 -1.93 3.19
C ALA A 68 10.17 -0.70 2.51
N GLY A 69 8.86 -0.50 2.70
CA GLY A 69 8.19 0.78 2.42
C GLY A 69 8.41 1.82 3.54
N PHE A 70 7.74 2.97 3.44
CA PHE A 70 7.87 4.04 4.43
C PHE A 70 7.69 3.58 5.88
N GLY A 71 6.72 2.72 6.16
CA GLY A 71 6.52 2.17 7.51
C GLY A 71 7.75 1.43 8.03
N GLY A 72 8.26 0.46 7.27
CA GLY A 72 9.44 -0.31 7.66
C GLY A 72 10.72 0.52 7.75
N LEU A 73 10.91 1.45 6.82
CA LEU A 73 12.04 2.38 6.83
C LEU A 73 12.00 3.30 8.06
N LEU A 74 10.84 3.86 8.41
CA LEU A 74 10.66 4.65 9.62
C LEU A 74 10.90 3.81 10.88
N THR A 75 10.36 2.59 10.95
CA THR A 75 10.61 1.68 12.07
C THR A 75 12.11 1.41 12.23
N GLY A 76 12.81 1.09 11.14
CA GLY A 76 14.26 0.87 11.16
C GLY A 76 15.04 2.12 11.59
N ALA A 77 14.67 3.29 11.09
CA ALA A 77 15.30 4.56 11.47
C ALA A 77 15.11 4.85 12.97
N ARG A 78 13.90 4.71 13.51
CA ARG A 78 13.62 4.95 14.94
C ARG A 78 14.30 3.94 15.85
N LEU A 79 14.34 2.65 15.46
CA LEU A 79 15.08 1.64 16.20
C LEU A 79 16.58 1.96 16.24
N ARG A 80 17.14 2.43 15.12
CA ARG A 80 18.54 2.85 15.05
C ARG A 80 18.83 4.04 15.97
N GLU A 81 17.95 5.04 16.00
CA GLU A 81 18.06 6.20 16.92
C GLU A 81 18.01 5.77 18.39
N LEU A 82 17.27 4.72 18.71
CA LEU A 82 17.20 4.13 20.05
C LEU A 82 18.38 3.21 20.39
N GLY A 83 19.38 3.10 19.50
CA GLY A 83 20.59 2.32 19.71
C GLY A 83 20.49 0.84 19.36
N VAL A 84 19.41 0.39 18.71
CA VAL A 84 19.31 -0.98 18.20
C VAL A 84 20.17 -1.11 16.93
N ALA A 85 21.09 -2.07 16.93
CA ALA A 85 22.05 -2.24 15.85
C ALA A 85 21.66 -3.36 14.88
N GLY A 86 21.23 -4.52 15.38
CA GLY A 86 20.87 -5.70 14.60
C GLY A 86 19.47 -5.59 14.01
N ILE A 87 19.26 -4.68 13.06
CA ILE A 87 17.97 -4.47 12.40
C ILE A 87 18.05 -5.00 10.96
N ARG A 88 17.06 -5.80 10.56
CA ARG A 88 16.91 -6.26 9.17
C ARG A 88 15.51 -5.99 8.63
N LEU A 89 15.45 -5.31 7.50
CA LEU A 89 14.22 -5.15 6.72
C LEU A 89 14.20 -6.22 5.63
N ILE A 90 13.07 -6.88 5.46
CA ILE A 90 12.87 -7.96 4.49
C ILE A 90 11.65 -7.59 3.64
N ASP A 91 11.83 -7.44 2.34
CA ASP A 91 10.75 -7.17 1.39
C ASP A 91 10.82 -8.15 0.22
N LYS A 92 9.66 -8.40 -0.39
CA LYS A 92 9.55 -9.15 -1.65
C LYS A 92 10.00 -8.28 -2.84
N ALA A 93 9.83 -6.96 -2.74
CA ALA A 93 10.30 -6.01 -3.74
C ALA A 93 11.82 -6.09 -3.90
N ALA A 94 12.32 -5.90 -5.13
CA ALA A 94 13.77 -5.91 -5.36
C ALA A 94 14.49 -4.67 -4.81
N ASP A 95 13.77 -3.62 -4.41
CA ASP A 95 14.30 -2.41 -3.79
C ASP A 95 13.30 -1.82 -2.78
N VAL A 96 13.72 -0.81 -2.03
CA VAL A 96 12.88 -0.11 -1.04
C VAL A 96 11.77 0.71 -1.70
N GLY A 97 10.73 1.02 -0.91
CA GLY A 97 9.67 1.96 -1.30
C GLY A 97 8.24 1.44 -1.11
N GLY A 98 8.06 0.12 -0.99
CA GLY A 98 6.75 -0.50 -0.75
C GLY A 98 5.74 -0.09 -1.82
N THR A 99 4.63 0.54 -1.45
CA THR A 99 3.64 1.07 -2.42
C THR A 99 4.28 1.85 -3.56
N TRP A 100 5.28 2.68 -3.26
CA TRP A 100 5.97 3.52 -4.25
C TRP A 100 7.00 2.76 -5.09
N TYR A 101 7.45 1.59 -4.64
CA TYR A 101 8.24 0.68 -5.44
C TYR A 101 7.36 -0.01 -6.49
N TRP A 102 6.24 -0.58 -6.06
CA TRP A 102 5.36 -1.40 -6.91
C TRP A 102 4.57 -0.57 -7.92
N ASN A 103 4.07 0.60 -7.51
CA ASN A 103 3.19 1.42 -8.34
C ASN A 103 3.97 2.51 -9.07
N ARG A 104 4.21 2.30 -10.37
CA ARG A 104 4.90 3.25 -11.26
C ARG A 104 4.12 3.54 -12.54
N TYR A 105 2.79 3.47 -12.47
CA TYR A 105 1.95 3.76 -13.62
C TYR A 105 1.97 5.27 -13.97
N PRO A 106 1.73 5.65 -15.24
CA PRO A 106 1.72 7.06 -15.64
C PRO A 106 0.71 7.89 -14.85
N GLY A 107 1.16 9.00 -14.27
CA GLY A 107 0.31 9.90 -13.47
C GLY A 107 0.13 9.48 -12.00
N ILE A 108 0.89 8.49 -11.51
CA ILE A 108 0.92 8.14 -10.09
C ILE A 108 1.28 9.36 -9.22
N ALA A 109 0.52 9.55 -8.15
CA ALA A 109 0.72 10.61 -7.15
C ALA A 109 0.14 10.18 -5.79
N CYS A 110 0.54 10.83 -4.71
CA CYS A 110 -0.18 10.72 -3.44
C CYS A 110 -1.43 11.62 -3.47
N ASP A 111 -2.48 11.18 -2.78
CA ASP A 111 -3.75 11.92 -2.63
C ASP A 111 -3.77 12.82 -1.39
N VAL A 112 -2.70 12.76 -0.58
CA VAL A 112 -2.43 13.61 0.58
C VAL A 112 -1.34 14.62 0.21
N GLU A 113 -1.41 15.83 0.76
CA GLU A 113 -0.38 16.86 0.57
C GLU A 113 1.02 16.32 0.94
N SER A 114 2.01 16.59 0.08
CA SER A 114 3.35 16.01 0.20
C SER A 114 4.03 16.36 1.52
N TYR A 115 3.84 17.60 2.02
CA TYR A 115 4.42 18.08 3.28
C TYR A 115 3.95 17.31 4.52
N VAL A 116 2.79 16.64 4.44
CA VAL A 116 2.25 15.85 5.55
C VAL A 116 2.37 14.34 5.31
N TYR A 117 2.58 13.93 4.06
CA TYR A 117 2.65 12.52 3.68
C TYR A 117 4.07 11.97 3.63
N LEU A 118 5.03 12.72 3.08
CA LEU A 118 6.39 12.24 2.91
C LEU A 118 7.10 12.17 4.28
N PRO A 119 7.68 11.02 4.64
CA PRO A 119 8.37 10.89 5.91
C PRO A 119 9.72 11.60 5.88
N LEU A 120 10.15 12.10 7.04
CA LEU A 120 11.50 12.65 7.26
C LEU A 120 11.84 13.87 6.37
N LEU A 121 10.84 14.71 6.09
CA LEU A 121 11.03 16.04 5.51
C LEU A 121 11.69 17.02 6.50
#